data_AF-A0A832UMA5-F1
#
_entry.id   AF-A0A832UMA5-F1
#
_cell.length_a   1.000
_cell.length_b   1.000
_cell.length_c   1.000
_cell.angle_alpha   90.00
_cell.angle_beta   90.00
_cell.angle_gamma   90.00
#
_symmetry.space_group_name_H-M   'P 1'
#
loop_
_entity.id
_entity.type
_entity.pdbx_description
1 polymer ?
#
loop_
_entity_poly.entity_id
_entity_poly.type
_entity_poly.pdbx_seq_one_letter_code
_entity_poly.pdbx_strand_id
1 'polypeptide(L)'
;MKAFLKEKSNLLMEAYRRKMEEYTDDLSMYVEIYITLVIVGSIFSIVMLTIMGAISGFETLKAIQQILVFVFLPMASIAFIALLKFTSPLTT
;
A
#
# COMPACT_ATOMS: atom_id res chain seq x y z
N MET A 1 29.20 33.47 -14.14
CA MET A 1 29.13 31.98 -14.20
C MET A 1 28.63 31.31 -12.92
N LYS A 2 29.19 31.60 -11.73
CA LYS A 2 28.73 30.96 -10.47
C LYS A 2 27.26 31.25 -10.10
N ALA A 3 26.77 32.49 -10.33
CA ALA A 3 25.38 32.86 -10.07
C ALA A 3 24.38 32.07 -10.94
N PHE A 4 24.71 31.87 -12.23
CA PHE A 4 23.87 31.14 -13.18
C PHE A 4 23.76 29.64 -12.86
N LEU A 5 24.85 29.04 -12.36
CA LEU A 5 24.85 27.65 -11.88
C LEU A 5 24.06 27.49 -10.57
N LYS A 6 24.14 28.47 -9.67
CA LYS A 6 23.38 28.48 -8.42
C LYS A 6 21.87 28.62 -8.68
N GLU A 7 21.50 29.50 -9.60
CA GLU A 7 20.10 29.69 -10.01
C GLU A 7 19.52 28.44 -10.69
N LYS A 8 20.24 27.83 -11.64
CA LYS A 8 19.84 26.53 -12.23
C LYS A 8 19.75 25.42 -11.20
N SER A 9 20.68 25.35 -10.24
CA SER A 9 20.65 24.36 -9.16
C SER A 9 19.43 24.54 -8.27
N ASN A 10 19.05 25.78 -7.94
CA ASN A 10 17.86 26.06 -7.15
C ASN A 10 16.58 25.65 -7.89
N LEU A 11 16.47 25.98 -9.18
CA LEU A 11 15.32 25.58 -10.01
C LEU A 11 15.17 24.06 -10.12
N LEU A 12 16.28 23.34 -10.28
CA LEU A 12 16.27 21.87 -10.31
C LEU A 12 15.88 21.26 -8.96
N MET A 13 16.37 21.82 -7.86
CA MET A 13 16.00 21.37 -6.52
C MET A 13 14.54 21.67 -6.17
N GLU A 14 14.02 22.81 -6.61
CA GLU A 14 12.61 23.17 -6.42
C GLU A 14 11.68 22.25 -7.21
N ALA A 15 12.03 21.94 -8.46
CA ALA A 15 11.30 20.96 -9.27
C ALA A 15 11.35 19.54 -8.68
N TYR A 16 12.51 19.13 -8.13
CA TYR A 16 12.66 17.85 -7.45
C TYR A 16 11.81 17.77 -6.18
N ARG A 17 11.82 18.83 -5.36
CA ARG A 17 10.98 18.90 -4.15
C ARG A 17 9.50 18.77 -4.49
N ARG A 18 9.02 19.50 -5.51
CA ARG A 18 7.62 19.41 -5.95
C ARG A 18 7.22 18.00 -6.39
N LYS A 19 8.08 17.31 -7.16
CA LYS A 19 7.84 15.90 -7.53
C LYS A 19 7.82 14.97 -6.33
N MET A 20 8.63 15.24 -5.31
CA MET A 20 8.69 14.42 -4.11
C MET A 20 7.46 14.63 -3.22
N GLU A 21 6.94 15.85 -3.15
CA GLU A 21 5.68 16.18 -2.49
C GLU A 21 4.50 15.47 -3.19
N GLU A 22 4.40 15.59 -4.51
CA GLU A 22 3.37 14.92 -5.32
C GLU A 22 3.40 13.39 -5.16
N TYR A 23 4.60 12.79 -5.19
CA TYR A 23 4.76 11.36 -4.91
C TYR A 23 4.34 10.97 -3.49
N THR A 24 4.59 11.83 -2.50
CA THR A 24 4.21 11.56 -1.10
C THR A 24 2.68 11.57 -0.95
N ASP A 25 2.00 12.50 -1.62
CA ASP A 25 0.53 12.56 -1.63
C ASP A 25 -0.08 11.33 -2.32
N ASP A 26 0.45 10.93 -3.47
CA ASP A 26 0.04 9.70 -4.16
C ASP A 26 0.26 8.46 -3.29
N LEU A 27 1.43 8.35 -2.67
CA LEU A 27 1.76 7.25 -1.76
C LEU A 27 0.79 7.21 -0.57
N SER A 28 0.45 8.37 0.00
CA SER A 28 -0.51 8.48 1.09
C SER A 28 -1.88 7.95 0.67
N MET A 29 -2.37 8.35 -0.51
CA MET A 29 -3.62 7.83 -1.07
C MET A 29 -3.58 6.32 -1.27
N TYR A 30 -2.51 5.77 -1.85
CA TYR A 30 -2.39 4.33 -2.05
C TYR A 30 -2.38 3.56 -0.71
N VAL A 31 -1.65 4.07 0.29
CA VAL A 31 -1.62 3.50 1.64
C VAL A 31 -3.02 3.53 2.27
N GLU A 32 -3.75 4.62 2.12
CA GLU A 32 -5.12 4.74 2.64
C GLU A 32 -6.05 3.70 2.00
N ILE A 33 -6.00 3.54 0.68
CA ILE A 33 -6.77 2.52 -0.05
C ILE A 33 -6.39 1.11 0.42
N TYR A 34 -5.10 0.83 0.61
CA TYR A 34 -4.63 -0.46 1.10
C TYR A 34 -5.14 -0.75 2.52
N ILE A 35 -5.06 0.22 3.43
CA ILE A 35 -5.54 0.05 4.79
C ILE A 35 -7.06 -0.17 4.79
N THR A 36 -7.82 0.68 4.11
CA THR A 36 -9.29 0.64 4.15
C THR A 36 -9.87 -0.59 3.45
N LEU A 37 -9.34 -1.00 2.30
CA LEU A 37 -9.88 -2.15 1.56
C LEU A 37 -9.27 -3.46 2.02
N VAL A 38 -7.95 -3.55 2.10
CA VAL A 38 -7.25 -4.82 2.36
C VAL A 38 -7.19 -5.09 3.86
N ILE A 39 -6.65 -4.16 4.65
CA ILE A 39 -6.45 -4.38 6.09
C ILE A 39 -7.80 -4.45 6.81
N VAL A 40 -8.65 -3.42 6.69
CA VAL A 40 -9.95 -3.41 7.38
C VAL A 40 -10.85 -4.54 6.85
N GLY A 41 -10.90 -4.76 5.53
CA GLY A 41 -11.70 -5.85 4.94
C GLY A 41 -11.26 -7.25 5.39
N SER A 42 -9.95 -7.49 5.49
CA SER A 42 -9.43 -8.77 6.00
C SER A 42 -9.71 -8.94 7.49
N ILE A 43 -9.51 -7.92 8.32
CA ILE A 43 -9.85 -7.96 9.76
C ILE A 43 -11.33 -8.27 9.95
N PHE A 44 -12.20 -7.56 9.23
CA PHE A 44 -13.64 -7.80 9.27
C PHE A 44 -13.98 -9.25 8.89
N SER A 45 -13.39 -9.74 7.80
CA SER A 45 -13.61 -11.13 7.34
C SER A 45 -13.13 -12.15 8.37
N ILE A 46 -11.98 -11.93 9.00
CA ILE A 46 -11.43 -12.82 10.05
C ILE A 46 -12.37 -12.86 11.25
N VAL A 47 -12.84 -11.70 11.72
CA VAL A 47 -13.77 -11.61 12.85
C VAL A 47 -15.08 -12.33 12.51
N MET A 48 -15.63 -12.08 11.33
CA MET A 48 -16.89 -12.69 10.89
C MET A 48 -16.75 -14.21 10.74
N LEU A 49 -15.69 -14.70 10.09
CA LEU A 49 -15.42 -16.13 9.95
C LEU A 49 -15.22 -16.81 11.30
N THR A 50 -14.59 -16.12 12.26
CA THR A 50 -14.41 -16.64 13.63
C THR A 50 -15.75 -16.77 14.34
N ILE A 51 -16.64 -15.78 14.23
CA ILE A 51 -17.98 -15.83 14.81
C ILE A 51 -18.81 -16.95 14.15
N MET A 52 -18.77 -17.04 12.81
CA MET A 52 -19.48 -18.10 12.07
C MET A 52 -18.94 -19.49 12.40
N GLY A 53 -17.63 -19.64 12.54
CA GLY A 53 -16.96 -20.88 12.95
C GLY A 53 -17.36 -21.34 14.35
N ALA A 54 -17.59 -20.40 15.27
CA ALA A 54 -18.08 -20.73 16.60
C ALA A 54 -19.51 -21.31 16.59
N ILE A 55 -20.35 -20.92 15.63
CA ILE A 55 -21.76 -21.37 15.53
C ILE A 55 -21.90 -22.63 14.67
N SER A 56 -21.18 -22.69 13.54
CA SER A 56 -21.32 -23.74 12.52
C SER A 56 -20.25 -24.84 12.57
N GLY A 57 -19.24 -24.69 13.44
CA GLY A 57 -18.08 -25.56 13.53
C GLY A 57 -16.86 -24.99 12.77
N PHE A 58 -15.71 -24.93 13.44
CA PHE A 58 -14.51 -24.27 12.88
C PHE A 58 -13.89 -25.00 11.69
N GLU A 59 -14.01 -26.33 11.60
CA GLU A 59 -13.26 -27.12 10.62
C GLU A 59 -13.61 -26.81 9.16
N THR A 60 -14.86 -26.46 8.85
CA THR A 60 -15.28 -26.09 7.49
C THR A 60 -14.81 -24.70 7.07
N LEU A 61 -14.72 -23.76 8.00
CA LEU A 61 -14.34 -22.36 7.73
C LEU A 61 -12.84 -22.10 7.92
N LYS A 62 -12.14 -22.97 8.64
CA LYS A 62 -10.70 -22.87 8.91
C LYS A 62 -9.86 -22.81 7.64
N ALA A 63 -10.18 -23.63 6.63
CA ALA A 63 -9.45 -23.62 5.36
C ALA A 63 -9.55 -22.26 4.66
N ILE A 64 -10.75 -21.67 4.63
CA ILE A 64 -11.01 -20.35 4.01
C ILE A 64 -10.26 -19.26 4.79
N GLN A 65 -10.36 -19.27 6.13
CA GLN A 65 -9.66 -18.31 6.98
C GLN A 65 -8.13 -18.41 6.80
N GLN A 66 -7.59 -19.62 6.69
CA GLN A 66 -6.16 -19.85 6.51
C GLN A 66 -5.69 -19.35 5.13
N ILE A 67 -6.44 -19.58 4.06
CA ILE A 67 -6.12 -19.02 2.74
C ILE A 67 -6.15 -17.48 2.78
N LEU A 68 -7.14 -16.90 3.45
CA LEU A 68 -7.28 -15.44 3.54
C LEU A 68 -6.09 -14.80 4.27
N VAL A 69 -5.62 -15.41 5.37
CA VAL A 69 -4.50 -14.87 6.15
C VAL A 69 -3.15 -15.18 5.51
N PHE A 70 -2.92 -16.42 5.08
CA PHE A 70 -1.60 -16.88 4.64
C PHE A 70 -1.34 -16.71 3.14
N VAL A 71 -2.38 -16.47 2.33
CA VAL A 71 -2.24 -16.29 0.88
C VAL A 71 -2.71 -14.91 0.47
N PHE A 72 -3.96 -14.55 0.78
CA PHE A 72 -4.54 -13.29 0.29
C PHE A 72 -3.81 -12.05 0.83
N LEU A 73 -3.61 -11.95 2.15
CA LEU A 73 -2.88 -10.83 2.75
C LEU A 73 -1.46 -10.63 2.19
N PRO A 74 -0.58 -11.65 2.13
CA PRO A 74 0.75 -11.49 1.55
C PRO A 74 0.70 -11.19 0.05
N MET A 75 -0.22 -11.80 -0.71
CA MET A 75 -0.40 -11.47 -2.13
C MET A 75 -0.81 -10.01 -2.33
N ALA A 76 -1.76 -9.52 -1.55
CA ALA A 76 -2.18 -8.12 -1.58
C ALA A 76 -1.02 -7.18 -1.20
N SER A 77 -0.22 -7.56 -0.21
CA SER A 77 1.00 -6.82 0.18
C SER A 77 2.03 -6.76 -0.96
N ILE A 78 2.28 -7.88 -1.63
CA ILE A 78 3.20 -7.95 -2.78
C ILE A 78 2.69 -7.08 -3.93
N ALA A 79 1.40 -7.18 -4.25
CA ALA A 79 0.76 -6.37 -5.28
C ALA A 79 0.86 -4.88 -4.96
N PHE A 80 0.65 -4.50 -3.69
CA PHE A 80 0.80 -3.13 -3.22
C PHE A 80 2.24 -2.62 -3.37
N ILE A 81 3.23 -3.40 -2.93
CA ILE A 81 4.65 -3.04 -3.07
C ILE A 81 5.03 -2.91 -4.55
N ALA A 82 4.53 -3.80 -5.41
CA ALA A 82 4.74 -3.72 -6.85
C ALA A 82 4.14 -2.43 -7.45
N LEU A 83 2.91 -2.08 -7.07
CA LEU A 83 2.25 -0.83 -7.47
C LEU A 83 3.12 0.39 -7.10
N LEU A 84 3.57 0.46 -5.85
CA LEU A 84 4.43 1.56 -5.38
C LEU A 84 5.75 1.63 -6.13
N LYS A 85 6.32 0.48 -6.51
CA LYS A 85 7.55 0.44 -7.32
C LYS A 85 7.36 1.03 -8.70
N PHE A 86 6.21 0.82 -9.33
CA PHE A 86 5.92 1.37 -10.66
C PHE A 86 5.62 2.86 -10.65
N THR A 87 5.09 3.39 -9.55
CA THR A 87 4.79 4.82 -9.41
C THR A 87 5.97 5.63 -8.86
N SER A 88 7.00 4.96 -8.33
CA SER A 88 8.15 5.65 -7.74
C SER A 88 8.97 6.45 -8.76
N PRO A 89 9.12 7.78 -8.57
CA PRO A 89 9.90 8.65 -9.45
C PRO A 89 11.41 8.40 -9.34
N LEU A 90 11.87 7.58 -8.39
CA LEU A 90 13.28 7.29 -8.13
C LEU A 90 13.93 6.38 -9.19
N THR A 91 13.17 5.87 -10.15
CA THR A 91 13.67 4.98 -11.22
C THR A 91 13.75 5.63 -12.61
N THR A 92 13.45 6.93 -12.75
CA THR A 92 13.66 7.72 -14.00
C THR A 92 14.66 8.85 -13.75
#